data_AF-A0A6M2D0P0-F1
#
_entry.id   AF-A0A6M2D0P0-F1
#
_cell.length_a   1.000
_cell.length_b   1.000
_cell.length_c   1.000
_cell.angle_alpha   90.00
_cell.angle_beta   90.00
_cell.angle_gamma   90.00
#
_symmetry.space_group_name_H-M   'P 1'
#
loop_
_entity.id
_entity.type
_entity.pdbx_description
1 polymer ?
#
loop_
_entity_poly.entity_id
_entity_poly.type
_entity_poly.pdbx_seq_one_letter_code
_entity_poly.pdbx_strand_id
1 'polypeptide(L)'
;KNLRSYLITYNEEDAYSKYRCWVYQRADLNRILMSQSVGAFCHVLQDVTSNNYTEGAEVALDMVEYEREHDDCPMYFDDGSNPYQQIAEQAAVLMGSATGLTCHLSFVHLVLLACLRLLL
;
A
#
# COMPACT_ATOMS: atom_id res chain seq x y z
N LYS A 1 -24.87 -17.82 14.52
CA LYS A 1 -24.92 -17.34 13.11
C LYS A 1 -23.48 -17.12 12.67
N ASN A 2 -23.03 -17.74 11.57
CA ASN A 2 -21.64 -17.63 11.10
C ASN A 2 -21.54 -16.41 10.17
N LEU A 3 -20.82 -15.36 10.59
CA LEU A 3 -20.72 -14.07 9.89
C LEU A 3 -19.54 -14.05 8.89
N ARG A 4 -19.38 -15.14 8.13
CA ARG A 4 -18.29 -15.29 7.15
C ARG A 4 -18.75 -14.86 5.76
N SER A 5 -17.81 -14.29 4.99
CA SER A 5 -18.02 -13.95 3.60
C SER A 5 -17.66 -15.14 2.71
N TYR A 6 -18.55 -15.44 1.77
CA TYR A 6 -18.40 -16.58 0.86
C TYR A 6 -18.35 -16.09 -0.59
N LEU A 7 -17.50 -16.71 -1.39
CA LEU A 7 -17.37 -16.49 -2.82
C LEU A 7 -17.50 -17.85 -3.52
N ILE A 8 -18.35 -17.94 -4.55
CA ILE A 8 -18.48 -19.16 -5.36
C ILE A 8 -17.85 -18.89 -6.72
N THR A 9 -16.90 -19.73 -7.11
CA THR A 9 -16.23 -19.65 -8.42
C THR A 9 -16.60 -20.86 -9.28
N TYR A 10 -16.67 -20.65 -10.59
CA TYR A 10 -16.85 -21.73 -11.55
C TYR A 10 -15.48 -22.18 -12.09
N ASN A 11 -15.23 -23.48 -12.09
CA ASN A 11 -14.05 -24.12 -12.66
C ASN A 11 -14.48 -25.22 -13.64
N GLU A 12 -14.12 -25.09 -14.91
CA GLU A 12 -14.47 -26.05 -15.96
C GLU A 12 -13.73 -27.38 -15.86
N GLU A 13 -12.55 -27.39 -15.23
CA GLU A 13 -11.71 -28.59 -15.04
C GLU A 13 -12.21 -29.48 -13.90
N ASP A 14 -13.08 -28.96 -13.03
CA ASP A 14 -13.65 -29.76 -11.94
C ASP A 14 -14.70 -30.74 -12.45
N ALA A 15 -14.39 -32.03 -12.37
CA ALA A 15 -15.22 -33.11 -12.91
C ALA A 15 -16.55 -33.32 -12.14
N TYR A 16 -16.64 -32.91 -10.87
CA TYR A 16 -17.77 -33.28 -10.02
C TYR A 16 -18.90 -32.26 -10.05
N SER A 17 -18.55 -30.99 -9.81
CA SER A 17 -19.55 -29.95 -9.53
C SER A 17 -19.35 -28.68 -10.34
N LYS A 18 -18.15 -28.48 -10.88
CA LYS A 18 -17.73 -27.26 -11.60
C LYS A 18 -17.78 -25.98 -10.76
N TYR A 19 -18.16 -26.07 -9.48
CA TYR A 19 -18.25 -24.93 -8.58
C TYR A 19 -17.37 -25.18 -7.37
N ARG A 20 -16.71 -24.13 -6.91
CA ARG A 20 -15.85 -24.14 -5.72
C ARG A 20 -16.25 -23.03 -4.79
N CYS A 21 -16.32 -23.35 -3.50
CA CYS A 21 -16.64 -22.37 -2.47
C CYS A 21 -15.34 -21.83 -1.86
N TRP A 22 -15.32 -20.53 -1.62
CA TRP A 22 -14.22 -19.82 -1.01
C TRP A 22 -14.72 -19.06 0.20
N VAL A 23 -14.03 -19.22 1.32
CA VAL A 23 -14.21 -18.36 2.48
C VAL A 23 -13.13 -17.30 2.38
N TYR A 24 -13.51 -16.02 2.37
CA TYR A 24 -12.54 -14.94 2.24
C TYR A 24 -12.77 -13.85 3.29
N GLN A 25 -11.70 -13.16 3.64
CA GLN A 25 -11.72 -12.00 4.52
C GLN A 25 -10.58 -11.06 4.14
N ARG A 26 -10.88 -9.76 4.19
CA ARG A 26 -9.85 -8.72 4.12
C ARG A 26 -9.20 -8.60 5.50
N ALA A 27 -7.92 -8.91 5.59
CA ALA A 27 -7.16 -8.85 6.84
C ALA A 27 -6.65 -7.44 7.14
N ASP A 28 -6.16 -6.73 6.12
CA ASP A 28 -5.63 -5.36 6.20
C ASP A 28 -6.09 -4.51 4.99
N LEU A 29 -5.68 -3.25 4.89
CA LEU A 29 -6.01 -2.40 3.73
C LEU A 29 -5.54 -3.00 2.39
N ASN A 30 -4.46 -3.77 2.36
CA ASN A 30 -3.89 -4.34 1.15
C ASN A 30 -3.79 -5.86 1.19
N ARG A 31 -4.33 -6.54 2.22
CA ARG A 31 -4.18 -7.99 2.39
C ARG A 31 -5.51 -8.71 2.40
N ILE A 32 -5.62 -9.75 1.58
CA ILE A 32 -6.81 -10.60 1.44
C ILE A 32 -6.41 -12.04 1.72
N LEU A 33 -7.11 -12.65 2.68
CA LEU A 33 -6.98 -14.06 3.01
C LEU A 33 -8.18 -14.81 2.44
N MET A 34 -7.93 -15.96 1.82
CA MET A 34 -9.02 -16.82 1.34
C MET A 34 -8.65 -18.29 1.38
N SER A 35 -9.64 -19.13 1.65
CA SER A 35 -9.52 -20.58 1.69
C SER A 35 -10.51 -21.22 0.73
N GLN A 36 -10.05 -22.18 -0.07
CA GLN A 36 -10.87 -22.97 -0.99
C GLN A 36 -11.39 -24.23 -0.33
N SER A 37 -12.67 -24.52 -0.49
CA SER A 37 -13.27 -25.77 -0.03
C SER A 37 -12.97 -26.96 -0.93
N VAL A 38 -12.91 -28.16 -0.34
CA VAL A 38 -12.72 -29.44 -1.07
C VAL A 38 -13.88 -29.76 -2.03
N GLY A 39 -15.04 -29.12 -1.88
CA GLY A 39 -16.21 -29.31 -2.75
C GLY A 39 -16.88 -28.00 -3.18
N ALA A 40 -18.11 -28.11 -3.69
CA ALA A 40 -18.94 -26.97 -4.10
C ALA A 40 -19.57 -26.19 -2.95
N PHE A 41 -19.47 -26.69 -1.72
CA PHE A 41 -20.04 -26.07 -0.53
C PHE A 41 -18.93 -25.74 0.47
N CYS A 42 -19.08 -24.60 1.15
CA CYS A 42 -18.18 -24.23 2.23
C CYS A 42 -18.49 -25.04 3.48
N HIS A 43 -17.45 -25.59 4.09
CA HIS A 43 -17.60 -26.38 5.30
C HIS A 43 -17.78 -25.48 6.53
N VAL A 44 -18.53 -25.93 7.54
CA VAL A 44 -18.83 -25.10 8.73
C VAL A 44 -17.56 -24.81 9.55
N LEU A 45 -16.62 -25.74 9.55
CA LEU A 45 -15.34 -25.60 10.25
C LEU A 45 -14.30 -24.81 9.46
N GLN A 46 -14.51 -24.60 8.16
CA GLN A 46 -13.55 -23.92 7.29
C GLN A 46 -13.43 -22.44 7.66
N ASP A 47 -12.19 -21.98 7.82
CA ASP A 47 -11.84 -20.59 8.04
C ASP A 47 -10.91 -20.07 6.93
N VAL A 48 -10.64 -18.78 6.91
CA VAL A 48 -9.80 -18.12 5.89
C VAL A 48 -8.36 -18.61 5.88
N THR A 49 -7.87 -19.18 6.99
CA THR A 49 -6.54 -19.79 7.11
C THR A 49 -6.54 -21.31 6.93
N SER A 50 -7.71 -21.93 6.78
CA SER A 50 -7.82 -23.39 6.65
C SER A 50 -7.19 -23.87 5.35
N ASN A 51 -6.29 -24.84 5.46
CA ASN A 51 -5.56 -25.44 4.33
C ASN A 51 -5.60 -26.98 4.32
N ASN A 52 -6.35 -27.59 5.24
CA ASN A 52 -6.39 -29.03 5.43
C ASN A 52 -7.79 -29.58 5.19
N TYR A 53 -7.84 -30.77 4.58
CA TYR A 53 -9.10 -31.45 4.24
C TYR A 53 -9.96 -31.77 5.47
N THR A 54 -9.35 -31.94 6.65
CA THR A 54 -10.06 -32.18 7.92
C THR A 54 -10.95 -31.02 8.32
N GLU A 55 -10.58 -29.80 7.93
CA GLU A 55 -11.35 -28.58 8.16
C GLU A 55 -12.33 -28.31 7.00
N GLY A 56 -12.23 -29.08 5.92
CA GLY A 56 -12.99 -28.93 4.69
C GLY A 56 -12.34 -28.01 3.66
N ALA A 57 -11.06 -27.66 3.84
CA ALA A 57 -10.29 -26.83 2.93
C ALA A 57 -9.24 -27.62 2.14
N GLU A 58 -8.93 -27.17 0.94
CA GLU A 58 -7.89 -27.74 0.09
C GLU A 58 -6.69 -26.79 -0.05
N VAL A 59 -6.95 -25.50 -0.19
CA VAL A 59 -5.95 -24.46 -0.44
C VAL A 59 -6.26 -23.26 0.44
N ALA A 60 -5.21 -22.62 0.96
CA ALA A 60 -5.28 -21.29 1.55
C ALA A 60 -4.37 -20.34 0.76
N LEU A 61 -4.89 -19.15 0.46
CA LEU A 61 -4.18 -18.08 -0.24
C LEU A 61 -4.08 -16.87 0.68
N ASP A 62 -2.88 -16.30 0.69
CA ASP A 62 -2.56 -15.04 1.34
C ASP A 62 -2.06 -14.08 0.26
N MET A 63 -2.92 -13.13 -0.10
CA MET A 63 -2.68 -12.20 -1.19
C MET A 63 -2.46 -10.80 -0.66
N VAL A 64 -1.46 -10.12 -1.19
CA VAL A 64 -1.17 -8.71 -0.89
C VAL A 64 -1.27 -7.92 -2.19
N GLU A 65 -2.17 -6.93 -2.20
CA GLU A 65 -2.33 -5.96 -3.28
C GLU A 65 -1.20 -4.93 -3.21
N TYR A 66 -0.19 -5.09 -4.07
CA TYR A 66 0.95 -4.17 -4.16
C TYR A 66 0.75 -3.02 -5.16
N GLU A 67 -0.36 -3.03 -5.92
CA GLU A 67 -0.58 -2.11 -7.05
C GLU A 67 -0.35 -0.63 -6.67
N ARG A 68 -0.71 -0.20 -5.45
CA ARG A 68 -0.54 1.21 -5.04
C ARG A 68 0.89 1.68 -4.77
N GLU A 69 1.83 0.77 -4.53
CA GLU A 69 3.23 1.13 -4.21
C GLU A 69 4.10 1.25 -5.46
N HIS A 70 3.62 0.78 -6.61
CA HIS A 70 4.35 0.82 -7.88
C HIS A 70 3.58 1.47 -9.02
N ASP A 71 2.39 2.01 -8.74
CA ASP A 71 1.64 2.76 -9.73
C ASP A 71 2.28 4.15 -9.89
N ASP A 72 3.19 4.27 -10.86
CA ASP A 72 3.68 5.56 -11.39
C ASP A 72 2.56 6.22 -12.24
N CYS A 73 1.32 6.20 -11.75
CA CYS A 73 0.22 6.87 -12.40
C CYS A 73 0.35 8.39 -12.13
N PRO A 74 0.38 9.23 -13.18
CA PRO A 74 0.32 10.66 -13.01
C PRO A 74 -0.92 11.03 -12.19
N MET A 75 -0.75 11.88 -11.17
CA MET A 75 -1.87 12.36 -10.33
C MET A 75 -2.95 13.12 -11.14
N TYR A 76 -2.65 13.49 -12.38
CA TYR A 76 -3.51 14.24 -13.27
C TYR A 76 -3.73 13.45 -14.57
N PHE A 77 -4.98 13.43 -15.02
CA PHE A 77 -5.36 12.87 -16.31
C PHE A 77 -4.72 13.69 -17.44
N ASP A 78 -3.89 13.04 -18.25
CA ASP A 78 -3.38 13.57 -19.53
C ASP A 78 -4.20 12.94 -20.67
N ASP A 79 -4.85 13.77 -21.47
CA ASP A 79 -5.66 13.32 -22.60
C ASP A 79 -4.81 12.96 -23.83
N GLY A 80 -3.49 13.15 -23.76
CA GLY A 80 -2.55 12.81 -24.82
C GLY A 80 -2.64 13.72 -26.05
N SER A 81 -3.34 14.85 -25.95
CA SER A 81 -3.50 15.82 -27.05
C SER A 81 -2.17 16.41 -27.51
N ASN A 82 -1.17 16.45 -26.63
CA ASN A 82 0.15 17.00 -26.92
C ASN A 82 1.27 15.99 -26.57
N PRO A 83 1.75 15.19 -27.53
CA PRO A 83 2.75 14.14 -27.30
C PRO A 83 4.16 14.67 -27.00
N TYR A 84 4.40 15.98 -27.10
CA TYR A 84 5.68 16.61 -26.77
C TYR A 84 5.69 17.27 -25.39
N GLN A 85 4.55 17.24 -24.68
CA GLN A 85 4.44 17.80 -23.35
C GLN A 85 5.19 16.91 -22.35
N GLN A 86 6.10 17.50 -21.57
CA GLN A 86 6.78 16.79 -20.51
C GLN A 86 5.78 16.54 -19.38
N ILE A 87 5.55 15.28 -19.03
CA ILE A 87 4.66 14.89 -17.93
C ILE A 87 5.32 15.34 -16.63
N ALA A 88 4.68 16.29 -15.94
CA ALA A 88 5.20 16.82 -14.70
C ALA A 88 4.88 15.87 -13.55
N GLU A 89 5.82 14.96 -13.25
CA GLU A 89 5.77 14.10 -12.07
C GLU A 89 6.15 14.95 -10.84
N GLN A 90 5.20 15.76 -10.36
CA GLN A 90 5.47 16.64 -9.21
C GLN A 90 5.26 15.87 -7.92
N ALA A 91 6.25 15.06 -7.54
CA ALA A 91 6.41 14.67 -6.16
C ALA A 91 6.51 15.95 -5.32
N ALA A 92 5.58 16.18 -4.40
CA ALA A 92 5.62 17.34 -3.51
C ALA A 92 6.81 17.17 -2.54
N VAL A 93 7.99 17.63 -2.98
CA VAL A 93 9.16 17.74 -2.11
C VAL A 93 8.86 18.85 -1.11
N LEU A 94 8.36 18.47 0.06
CA LEU A 94 8.24 19.37 1.21
C LEU A 94 9.66 19.72 1.68
N MET A 95 10.25 20.74 1.08
CA MET A 95 11.45 21.36 1.62
C MET A 95 11.05 22.01 2.94
N GLY A 96 11.45 21.39 4.04
CA GLY A 96 11.32 21.97 5.37
C GLY A 96 11.88 23.39 5.34
N SER A 97 11.07 24.36 5.75
CA SER A 97 11.46 25.75 5.85
C SER A 97 12.53 25.90 6.95
N ALA A 98 13.77 25.59 6.61
CA ALA A 98 14.92 26.13 7.31
C ALA A 98 14.94 27.63 7.01
N THR A 99 14.20 28.39 7.82
CA THR A 99 14.26 29.85 7.88
C THR A 99 15.72 30.25 7.87
N GLY A 100 16.12 30.96 6.83
CA GLY A 100 17.50 31.36 6.61
C GLY A 100 18.02 32.13 7.83
N LEU A 101 18.94 31.50 8.55
CA LEU A 101 19.93 32.24 9.33
C LEU A 101 20.97 32.76 8.34
N THR A 102 20.59 33.83 7.63
CA THR A 102 21.57 34.70 6.99
C THR A 102 22.43 35.27 8.11
N CYS A 103 23.64 34.72 8.20
CA CYS A 103 24.65 35.15 9.16
C CYS A 103 25.19 36.53 8.74
N HIS A 104 24.39 37.57 8.97
CA HIS A 104 24.88 38.94 8.96
C HIS A 104 25.66 39.19 10.26
N LEU A 105 26.86 38.58 10.34
CA LEU A 105 27.92 39.05 11.23
C LEU A 105 28.37 40.41 10.70
N SER A 106 27.66 41.45 11.12
CA SER A 106 28.00 42.83 10.82
C SER A 106 29.39 43.16 11.36
N PHE A 107 30.21 43.80 10.52
CA PHE A 107 31.57 44.28 10.81
C PHE A 107 31.68 45.03 12.15
N VAL A 108 30.57 45.61 12.61
CA VAL A 108 30.44 46.35 13.87
C VAL A 108 30.74 45.47 15.10
N HIS A 109 30.36 44.19 15.08
CA HIS A 109 30.63 43.28 16.21
C HIS A 109 32.11 42.88 16.31
N LEU A 110 32.82 42.76 15.18
CA LEU A 110 34.27 42.51 15.16
C LEU A 110 35.06 43.71 15.67
N VAL A 111 34.66 44.94 15.30
CA VAL A 111 35.30 46.18 15.77
C VAL A 111 35.07 46.38 17.28
N LEU A 112 33.87 46.10 17.79
CA LEU A 112 33.57 46.18 19.22
C LEU A 112 34.37 45.18 20.05
N LEU A 113 34.55 43.94 19.56
CA LEU A 113 35.37 42.93 20.24
C LEU A 113 36.88 43.27 20.20
N ALA A 114 37.35 43.87 19.12
CA ALA A 114 38.74 44.34 19.02
C ALA A 114 39.01 45.52 19.96
N CYS A 115 38.09 46.48 20.07
CA CYS A 115 38.20 47.59 21.02
C CYS A 115 38.15 47.11 22.47
N LEU A 116 37.32 46.11 22.80
CA LEU A 116 37.23 45.58 24.16
C LEU A 116 38.52 44.86 24.61
N ARG A 117 39.23 44.22 23.66
CA ARG A 117 40.53 43.58 23.93
C ARG A 117 41.70 44.57 24.04
N LEU A 118 41.55 45.79 23.55
CA LEU A 118 42.59 46.82 23.67
C LEU A 118 42.49 47.61 24.99
N LEU A 119 41.34 47.53 25.66
CA LEU A 119 41.00 48.22 26.92
C LEU A 119 41.20 47.35 28.16
N LEU A 120 41.62 46.08 28.01
CA LEU A 120 41.81 45.11 29.09
C LEU A 120 43.24 44.58 29.11
#